data_AF-A0A1M5FRM5-F1
#
_entry.id   AF-A0A1M5FRM5-F1
#
_cell.length_a   1.000
_cell.length_b   1.000
_cell.length_c   1.000
_cell.angle_alpha   90.00
_cell.angle_beta   90.00
_cell.angle_gamma   90.00
#
_symmetry.space_group_name_H-M   'P 1'
#
loop_
_entity.id
_entity.type
_entity.pdbx_description
1 polymer ?
#
loop_
_entity_poly.entity_id
_entity_poly.type
_entity_poly.pdbx_seq_one_letter_code
_entity_poly.pdbx_strand_id
1 'polypeptide(L)' 'MGVLKQMAEYLYLRKPDPNRPDSQWVKYMHGINRISLMLFIVAIIILIIKLVVRS' A
#
# COMPACT_ATOMS: atom_id res chain seq x y z
N MET A 1 11.62 16.41 0.85
CA MET A 1 10.80 15.19 1.06
C MET A 1 11.40 14.08 0.21
N GLY A 2 12.11 13.13 0.81
CA GLY A 2 12.73 12.03 0.04
C GLY A 2 11.71 10.93 -0.22
N VAL A 3 11.62 10.46 -1.47
CA VAL A 3 10.78 9.31 -1.88
C VAL A 3 11.05 8.09 -0.98
N LEU A 4 12.31 7.85 -0.63
CA LEU A 4 12.74 6.79 0.29
C LEU A 4 12.14 6.92 1.71
N LYS A 5 11.94 8.14 2.21
CA LYS A 5 11.34 8.37 3.54
C LYS A 5 9.85 8.02 3.53
N GLN A 6 9.14 8.36 2.44
CA GLN A 6 7.73 7.99 2.26
C GLN A 6 7.54 6.48 2.13
N MET A 7 8.41 5.81 1.37
CA MET A 7 8.36 4.35 1.24
C MET A 7 8.61 3.64 2.58
N ALA A 8 9.56 4.12 3.38
CA ALA A 8 9.85 3.55 4.71
C ALA A 8 8.70 3.77 5.72
N GLU A 9 8.03 4.93 5.68
CA GLU A 9 6.82 5.18 6.49
C GLU A 9 5.65 4.32 6.01
N TYR A 10 5.52 4.11 4.71
CA TYR A 10 4.47 3.28 4.11
C TYR A 10 4.59 1.81 4.51
N LEU A 11 5.81 1.27 4.49
CA LEU A 11 6.11 -0.12 4.86
C LEU A 11 6.11 -0.34 6.38
N TYR A 12 5.67 0.64 7.19
CA TYR A 12 5.71 0.61 8.65
C TYR A 12 7.12 0.38 9.25
N LEU A 13 8.18 0.50 8.44
CA LEU A 13 9.57 0.32 8.87
C LEU A 13 10.05 1.48 9.75
N ARG A 14 9.29 2.58 9.78
CA ARG A 14 9.58 3.77 10.57
C ARG A 14 8.31 4.24 11.26
N LYS A 15 8.42 4.62 12.54
CA LYS A 15 7.32 5.27 13.26
C LYS A 15 6.91 6.53 12.49
N PRO A 16 5.60 6.72 12.25
CA PRO A 16 5.12 7.90 11.55
C PRO A 16 5.57 9.17 12.27
N ASP A 17 5.94 10.19 11.49
CA ASP A 17 6.48 11.45 12.01
C ASP A 17 5.51 12.06 13.05
N PRO A 18 5.95 12.40 14.28
CA PRO A 18 5.08 12.89 15.35
C PRO A 18 4.44 14.25 15.03
N ASN A 19 5.02 15.01 14.10
CA ASN A 19 4.46 16.28 13.62
C ASN A 19 3.49 16.13 12.44
N ARG A 20 3.14 14.89 12.05
CA ARG A 20 2.18 14.68 10.96
C ARG A 20 0.81 15.23 11.35
N PRO A 21 0.08 15.87 10.43
CA PRO A 21 -1.30 16.24 10.68
C PRO A 21 -2.11 14.97 10.97
N ASP A 22 -2.63 14.84 12.20
CA ASP A 22 -3.48 13.70 12.59
C ASP A 22 -4.92 13.93 12.12
N SER A 23 -5.07 14.22 10.82
CA SER A 23 -6.35 14.43 10.19
C SER A 23 -6.94 13.10 9.72
N GLN A 24 -8.27 13.01 9.74
CA GLN A 24 -8.98 11.83 9.23
C GLN A 24 -8.60 11.54 7.77
N TRP A 25 -8.27 12.58 6.98
CA TRP A 25 -7.82 12.47 5.59
C TRP A 25 -6.54 11.64 5.42
N VAL A 26 -5.57 11.75 6.33
CA VAL A 26 -4.34 10.94 6.30
C VAL A 26 -4.66 9.46 6.59
N LYS A 27 -5.61 9.19 7.48
CA LYS A 27 -6.09 7.82 7.75
C LYS A 27 -6.80 7.24 6.53
N TYR A 28 -7.62 8.03 5.84
CA TYR A 28 -8.26 7.64 4.58
C TYR A 28 -7.25 7.37 3.47
N MET A 29 -6.24 8.23 3.28
CA MET A 29 -5.17 7.99 2.29
C MET A 29 -4.46 6.64 2.53
N HIS A 30 -4.16 6.31 3.80
CA HIS A 30 -3.53 5.03 4.12
C HIS A 30 -4.52 3.85 3.98
N GLY A 31 -5.81 4.06 4.20
CA GLY A 31 -6.86 3.08 3.93
C GLY A 31 -6.98 2.73 2.46
N ILE A 32 -7.07 3.75 1.59
CA ILE A 32 -7.11 3.60 0.13
C ILE A 32 -5.89 2.82 -0.37
N ASN A 33 -4.71 3.13 0.16
CA ASN A 33 -3.49 2.39 -0.15
C ASN A 33 -3.57 0.90 0.18
N ARG A 34 -4.02 0.57 1.39
CA ARG A 34 -4.17 -0.83 1.81
C ARG A 34 -5.15 -1.58 0.91
N ILE A 35 -6.24 -0.94 0.51
CA ILE A 35 -7.20 -1.50 -0.45
C ILE A 35 -6.55 -1.70 -1.82
N SER A 36 -5.79 -0.72 -2.32
CA SER A 36 -5.09 -0.85 -3.61
C SER A 36 -4.09 -2.01 -3.62
N LEU A 37 -3.36 -2.23 -2.52
CA LEU A 37 -2.43 -3.33 -2.39
C LEU A 37 -3.14 -4.69 -2.36
N MET A 38 -4.26 -4.79 -1.64
CA MET A 38 -5.09 -6.00 -1.64
C MET A 38 -5.63 -6.32 -3.03
N LEU A 39 -6.18 -5.32 -3.74
CA LEU A 39 -6.68 -5.50 -5.11
C LEU A 39 -5.56 -5.90 -6.07
N PHE A 40 -4.37 -5.31 -5.94
CA PHE A 40 -3.21 -5.67 -6.74
C PHE A 40 -2.79 -7.14 -6.54
N ILE A 41 -2.72 -7.60 -5.28
CA ILE A 41 -2.40 -9.00 -4.96
C ILE A 41 -3.46 -9.94 -5.53
N VAL A 42 -4.74 -9.61 -5.38
CA VAL A 42 -5.85 -10.41 -5.95
C VAL A 42 -5.72 -10.49 -7.48
N ALA A 43 -5.43 -9.37 -8.15
CA ALA A 43 -5.22 -9.34 -9.59
C ALA A 43 -4.02 -10.21 -10.03
N ILE A 44 -2.90 -10.17 -9.29
CA ILE A 44 -1.76 -11.05 -9.54
C ILE A 44 -2.14 -12.53 -9.37
N ILE A 45 -2.87 -12.88 -8.31
CA ILE A 45 -3.33 -14.27 -8.10
C ILE A 45 -4.20 -14.73 -9.27
N ILE A 46 -5.16 -13.91 -9.71
CA ILE A 46 -6.02 -14.22 -10.85
C ILE A 46 -5.18 -14.39 -12.13
N LEU A 47 -4.20 -13.52 -12.35
CA LEU A 47 -3.31 -13.58 -13.51
C LEU A 47 -2.48 -14.87 -13.51
N ILE A 48 -1.89 -15.23 -12.37
CA ILE A 48 -1.12 -16.47 -12.21
C ILE A 48 -2.00 -17.68 -12.47
N ILE A 49 -3.19 -17.76 -11.87
CA ILE A 49 -4.13 -18.87 -12.10
C ILE A 49 -4.48 -18.95 -13.59
N LYS A 50 -4.79 -17.82 -14.23
CA LYS A 50 -5.13 -17.78 -15.65
C LYS A 50 -3.96 -18.22 -16.53
N LEU A 51 -2.73 -17.85 -16.19
CA LEU A 51 -1.55 -18.28 -16.93
C LEU A 51 -1.27 -19.76 -16.71
N VAL A 52 -1.24 -20.26 -15.47
CA VAL A 52 -0.92 -21.66 -15.17
C VAL A 52 -2.00 -22.63 -15.66
N VAL A 53 -3.28 -22.27 -15.55
CA VAL A 53 -4.41 -23.16 -15.95
C VAL A 53 -4.69 -23.10 -17.46
N ARG A 54 -4.31 -22.01 -18.15
CA ARG A 54 -4.55 -21.84 -19.60
C ARG A 54 -3.27 -21.96 -20.44
N SER A 55 -2.13 -22.27 -19.83
CA SER A 55 -0.90 -22.67 -20.54
C SER A 55 -0.94 -24.14 -20.95
#